data_AF-A0A2I0P181-F1
#
_entry.id   AF-A0A2I0P181-F1
#
_cell.length_a   1.000
_cell.length_b   1.000
_cell.length_c   1.000
_cell.angle_alpha   90.00
_cell.angle_beta   90.00
_cell.angle_gamma   90.00
#
_symmetry.space_group_name_H-M   'P 1'
#
loop_
_entity.id
_entity.type
_entity.pdbx_description
1 polymer ?
#
loop_
_entity_poly.entity_id
_entity_poly.type
_entity_poly.pdbx_seq_one_letter_code
_entity_poly.pdbx_strand_id
1 'polypeptide(L)'
;MNVESIKKEWFSHIKGDTLAGMTVALALIPESIAFSIIAGVDPMVGLYASFCIALVIAFAGGRPGMISAATGAMALVFVILV
;
A
#
# COMPACT_ATOMS: atom_id res chain seq x y z
N MET A 1 13.76 18.07 -7.44
CA MET A 1 12.90 18.29 -6.24
C MET A 1 13.66 19.19 -5.30
N ASN A 2 13.09 20.33 -4.93
CA ASN A 2 13.75 21.26 -4.02
C ASN A 2 13.67 20.70 -2.59
N VAL A 3 14.76 20.69 -1.83
CA VAL A 3 14.82 20.04 -0.51
C VAL A 3 13.85 20.70 0.49
N GLU A 4 13.56 21.99 0.27
CA GLU A 4 12.57 22.76 1.01
C GLU A 4 11.12 22.31 0.77
N SER A 5 10.79 21.82 -0.44
CA SER A 5 9.42 21.33 -0.72
C SER A 5 9.15 20.01 0.00
N ILE A 6 10.13 19.11 0.04
CA ILE A 6 10.04 17.82 0.76
C ILE A 6 9.87 18.07 2.26
N LYS A 7 10.63 19.02 2.83
CA LYS A 7 10.48 19.40 4.26
C LYS A 7 9.09 19.98 4.54
N LYS A 8 8.55 20.82 3.67
CA LYS A 8 7.18 21.31 3.83
C LYS A 8 6.19 20.16 3.77
N GLU A 9 6.33 19.26 2.81
CA GLU A 9 5.37 18.18 2.58
C GLU A 9 5.34 17.17 3.74
N TRP A 10 6.51 16.75 4.24
CA TRP A 10 6.62 15.81 5.36
C TRP A 10 6.16 16.37 6.71
N PHE A 11 6.27 17.68 6.93
CA PHE A 11 5.98 18.30 8.23
C PHE A 11 4.73 19.20 8.23
N SER A 12 4.03 19.35 7.10
CA SER A 12 2.86 20.23 6.96
C SER A 12 1.61 19.67 7.64
N HIS A 13 1.32 18.36 7.51
CA HIS A 13 0.06 17.76 7.95
C HIS A 13 0.20 16.45 8.72
N ILE A 14 1.09 16.41 9.72
CA ILE A 14 1.32 15.22 10.57
C ILE A 14 0.03 14.59 11.11
N LYS A 15 -0.94 15.38 11.62
CA LYS A 15 -2.19 14.81 12.14
C LYS A 15 -3.03 14.14 11.05
N GLY A 16 -3.09 14.74 9.87
CA GLY A 16 -3.84 14.21 8.74
C GLY A 16 -3.19 12.95 8.17
N ASP A 17 -1.87 12.97 8.03
CA ASP A 17 -1.09 11.86 7.47
C ASP A 17 -1.12 10.63 8.37
N THR A 18 -1.03 10.82 9.70
CA THR A 18 -1.14 9.69 10.64
C THR A 18 -2.55 9.09 10.65
N LEU A 19 -3.59 9.92 10.61
CA LEU A 19 -4.98 9.43 10.54
C LEU A 19 -5.24 8.71 9.22
N ALA A 20 -4.78 9.26 8.11
CA ALA A 20 -4.92 8.66 6.78
C ALA A 20 -4.14 7.35 6.67
N GLY A 21 -2.91 7.28 7.19
CA GLY A 21 -2.13 6.05 7.21
C GLY A 21 -2.79 4.95 8.06
N MET A 22 -3.37 5.32 9.20
CA MET A 22 -4.02 4.37 10.09
C MET A 22 -5.34 3.83 9.50
N THR A 23 -6.16 4.68 8.87
CA THR A 23 -7.38 4.23 8.18
C THR A 23 -7.08 3.35 6.98
N VAL A 24 -6.04 3.68 6.22
CA VAL A 24 -5.61 2.86 5.07
C VAL A 24 -5.06 1.52 5.54
N ALA A 25 -4.23 1.49 6.58
CA ALA A 25 -3.73 0.23 7.14
C ALA A 25 -4.86 -0.70 7.58
N LEU A 26 -5.92 -0.15 8.19
CA LEU A 26 -7.11 -0.92 8.57
C LEU A 26 -7.89 -1.43 7.36
N ALA A 27 -7.98 -0.63 6.28
CA ALA A 27 -8.66 -1.04 5.05
C ALA A 27 -7.89 -2.13 4.27
N LEU A 28 -6.55 -2.11 4.33
CA LEU A 28 -5.68 -3.03 3.59
C LEU A 28 -5.76 -4.48 4.08
N ILE A 29 -6.10 -4.72 5.35
CA ILE A 29 -6.20 -6.06 5.94
C ILE A 29 -7.27 -6.90 5.22
N PRO A 30 -8.56 -6.51 5.20
CA PRO A 30 -9.58 -7.28 4.49
C PRO A 30 -9.38 -7.27 2.97
N GLU A 31 -8.87 -6.17 2.40
CA GLU A 31 -8.61 -6.04 0.95
C GLU A 31 -7.58 -7.07 0.46
N SER A 32 -6.44 -7.19 1.16
CA SER A 32 -5.37 -8.13 0.81
C SER A 32 -5.80 -9.59 0.97
N ILE A 33 -6.62 -9.89 1.98
CA ILE A 33 -7.17 -11.23 2.20
C ILE A 33 -8.12 -11.60 1.05
N ALA A 34 -9.05 -10.71 0.70
CA ALA A 34 -10.02 -10.95 -0.37
C ALA A 34 -9.32 -11.19 -1.72
N PHE A 35 -8.32 -10.38 -2.05
CA PHE A 35 -7.56 -10.54 -3.30
C PHE A 35 -6.69 -11.80 -3.33
N SER A 36 -6.13 -12.22 -2.19
CA SER A 36 -5.38 -13.48 -2.13
C SER A 36 -6.27 -14.70 -2.38
N ILE A 37 -7.49 -14.68 -1.81
CA ILE A 37 -8.49 -15.73 -2.04
C ILE A 37 -8.88 -15.80 -3.52
N ILE A 38 -9.10 -14.65 -4.16
CA ILE A 38 -9.39 -14.59 -5.61
C ILE A 38 -8.20 -15.12 -6.43
N ALA A 39 -6.96 -14.83 -6.00
CA ALA A 39 -5.74 -15.28 -6.65
C ALA A 39 -5.41 -16.77 -6.42
N GLY A 40 -6.16 -17.50 -5.58
CA GLY A 40 -5.88 -18.90 -5.25
C GLY A 40 -4.63 -19.11 -4.41
N VAL A 41 -4.07 -18.05 -3.81
CA VAL A 41 -2.90 -18.07 -2.92
C VAL A 41 -3.31 -17.93 -1.47
N ASP A 42 -2.48 -18.46 -0.57
CA ASP A 42 -2.71 -18.35 0.87
C ASP A 42 -2.81 -16.86 1.30
N PRO A 43 -3.83 -16.48 2.09
CA PRO A 43 -4.05 -15.09 2.49
C PRO A 43 -2.89 -14.46 3.25
N MET A 44 -2.02 -15.24 3.90
CA MET A 44 -0.82 -14.71 4.53
C MET A 44 0.13 -14.10 3.50
N VAL A 45 0.23 -14.69 2.30
CA VAL A 45 1.14 -14.22 1.24
C VAL A 45 0.75 -12.82 0.77
N GLY A 46 -0.55 -12.56 0.57
CA GLY A 46 -1.00 -11.22 0.18
C GLY A 46 -0.83 -10.18 1.28
N LEU A 47 -0.99 -10.55 2.55
CA LEU A 47 -0.72 -9.65 3.67
C LEU A 47 0.76 -9.24 3.71
N TYR A 48 1.68 -10.21 3.59
CA TYR A 48 3.11 -9.94 3.57
C TYR A 48 3.50 -9.09 2.35
N ALA A 49 2.98 -9.40 1.17
CA ALA A 49 3.23 -8.64 -0.04
C ALA A 49 2.79 -7.18 0.09
N SER A 50 1.55 -6.93 0.54
CA SER A 50 1.03 -5.57 0.75
C SER A 50 1.86 -4.78 1.76
N PHE A 51 2.29 -5.42 2.87
CA PHE A 51 3.12 -4.77 3.88
C PHE A 51 4.50 -4.39 3.33
N CYS A 52 5.17 -5.31 2.63
CA CYS A 52 6.47 -5.05 2.03
C CYS A 52 6.40 -3.91 0.99
N ILE A 53 5.38 -3.91 0.14
CA ILE A 53 5.18 -2.88 -0.89
C ILE A 53 4.91 -1.51 -0.25
N ALA A 54 4.06 -1.46 0.78
CA ALA A 54 3.76 -0.23 1.51
C ALA A 54 5.02 0.35 2.16
N LEU A 55 5.88 -0.49 2.75
CA LEU A 55 7.16 -0.08 3.33
C LEU A 55 8.11 0.49 2.26
N VAL A 56 8.27 -0.21 1.14
CA VAL A 56 9.17 0.23 0.06
C VAL A 56 8.70 1.57 -0.52
N ILE A 57 7.41 1.73 -0.74
CA ILE A 57 6.85 2.92 -1.39
C ILE A 57 6.73 4.10 -0.43
N ALA A 58 6.66 3.86 0.88
CA ALA A 58 6.82 4.93 1.87
C ALA A 58 8.18 5.65 1.75
N PHE A 59 9.25 4.94 1.36
CA PHE A 59 10.58 5.53 1.17
C PHE A 59 10.89 5.91 -0.29
N ALA A 60 10.50 5.07 -1.25
CA ALA A 60 10.84 5.22 -2.66
C ALA A 60 9.71 5.85 -3.52
N GLY A 61 8.56 6.17 -2.92
CA GLY A 61 7.40 6.71 -3.63
C GLY A 61 7.63 8.11 -4.18
N GLY A 62 7.28 8.32 -5.46
CA GLY A 62 7.46 9.60 -6.15
C GLY A 62 6.28 10.56 -6.06
N ARG A 63 5.12 10.12 -5.56
CA ARG A 63 3.92 10.96 -5.45
C ARG A 63 3.27 10.86 -4.06
N PRO A 64 3.28 11.96 -3.28
CA PRO A 64 2.69 11.99 -1.95
C PRO A 64 1.17 11.78 -2.02
N GLY A 65 0.66 10.99 -1.09
CA GLY A 65 -0.76 10.63 -0.99
C GLY A 65 -1.19 9.40 -1.80
N MET A 66 -0.31 8.77 -2.58
CA MET A 66 -0.62 7.48 -3.21
C MET A 66 -0.20 6.32 -2.31
N ILE A 67 -1.11 5.37 -2.09
CA ILE A 67 -0.83 4.09 -1.44
C ILE A 67 -0.69 3.02 -2.51
N SER A 68 0.23 2.09 -2.28
CA SER A 68 0.47 0.98 -3.17
C SER A 68 0.53 -0.31 -2.33
N ALA A 69 -0.23 -1.30 -2.78
CA ALA A 69 -0.43 -2.58 -2.11
C ALA A 69 -0.90 -3.63 -3.13
N ALA A 70 -1.21 -4.85 -2.68
CA ALA A 70 -1.82 -5.86 -3.52
C ALA A 70 -3.18 -5.36 -4.04
N THR A 71 -3.31 -5.22 -5.36
CA THR A 71 -4.56 -4.78 -6.02
C THR A 71 -5.22 -5.95 -6.75
N GLY A 72 -6.55 -5.90 -6.89
CA GLY A 72 -7.31 -6.93 -7.61
C GLY A 72 -6.86 -7.14 -9.05
N ALA A 73 -6.37 -6.10 -9.73
CA ALA A 73 -5.80 -6.21 -11.06
C ALA A 73 -4.59 -7.15 -11.11
N MET A 74 -3.68 -7.07 -10.13
CA MET A 74 -2.55 -8.01 -10.02
C MET A 74 -3.02 -9.41 -9.63
N ALA A 75 -3.97 -9.51 -8.68
CA ALA A 75 -4.51 -10.81 -8.25
C ALA A 75 -5.07 -11.62 -9.43
N LEU A 76 -5.83 -10.99 -10.33
CA LEU A 76 -6.37 -11.64 -11.53
C LEU A 76 -5.26 -12.11 -12.49
N VAL A 77 -4.19 -11.33 -12.66
CA VAL A 77 -3.04 -11.73 -13.49
C VAL A 77 -2.31 -12.95 -12.89
N PHE A 78 -2.25 -13.06 -11.56
CA PHE A 78 -1.67 -14.23 -10.91
C PHE A 78 -2.53 -15.50 -11.10
N VAL A 79 -3.86 -15.39 -11.12
CA VAL A 79 -4.76 -16.54 -11.38
C VAL A 79 -4.49 -17.18 -12.74
N ILE A 80 -4.25 -16.36 -13.78
CA ILE A 80 -3.98 -16.86 -15.14
C ILE A 80 -2.54 -17.34 -15.34
N LEU A 81 -1.62 -16.97 -14.43
CA LEU A 81 -0.20 -17.31 -14.52
C LEU A 81 0.18 -18.57 -13.72
N VAL A 82 -0.64 -18.96 -12.74
CA VAL A 82 -0.52 -20.23 -11.97
C VAL A 82 -1.16 -21.39 -12.70
#